data_AF-A0A7W7QEW7-F1
#
_entry.id   AF-A0A7W7QEW7-F1
#
_cell.length_a   1.000
_cell.length_b   1.000
_cell.length_c   1.000
_cell.angle_alpha   90.00
_cell.angle_beta   90.00
_cell.angle_gamma   90.00
#
_symmetry.space_group_name_H-M   'P 1'
#
loop_
_entity.id
_entity.type
_entity.pdbx_description
1 polymer ?
#
loop_
_entity_poly.entity_id
_entity_poly.type
_entity_poly.pdbx_seq_one_letter_code
_entity_poly.pdbx_strand_id
1 'polypeptide(L)'
;MRTYSPKPGEVARTWHVIDAEDVVLGRLASNVATLLRGKHKPTFAPHVDTGDFVVIVNADKVVLTGNKRDQAFAYRHSGYPGGLRKQSFGDLLDTRPERLLEKVVKGMLPKNKLGRAQGKKLKVYAGPEHPHAAQQPKPFEIAKVSR
;
A
#
# COMPACT_ATOMS: atom_id res chain seq x y z
N MET A 1 26.06 -26.92 2.61
CA MET A 1 24.77 -26.67 1.90
C MET A 1 24.61 -25.16 1.70
N ARG A 2 24.17 -24.68 0.52
CA ARG A 2 24.00 -23.23 0.25
C ARG A 2 22.52 -22.86 0.29
N THR A 3 22.20 -21.71 0.86
CA THR A 3 20.84 -21.14 0.86
C THR A 3 20.48 -20.63 -0.54
N TYR A 4 19.24 -20.86 -0.96
CA TYR A 4 18.73 -20.37 -2.24
C TYR A 4 18.77 -18.83 -2.29
N SER A 5 19.25 -18.27 -3.40
CA SER A 5 19.21 -16.84 -3.68
C SER A 5 18.62 -16.62 -5.08
N PRO A 6 17.52 -15.88 -5.21
CA PRO A 6 16.83 -15.70 -6.49
C PRO A 6 17.68 -14.85 -7.44
N LYS A 7 17.75 -15.27 -8.71
CA LYS A 7 18.35 -14.46 -9.77
C LYS A 7 17.34 -13.44 -10.30
N PRO A 8 17.78 -12.26 -10.76
CA PRO A 8 16.87 -11.22 -11.25
C PRO A 8 15.90 -11.66 -12.36
N GLY A 9 16.32 -12.58 -13.24
CA GLY A 9 15.50 -13.10 -14.35
C GLY A 9 14.47 -14.17 -13.95
N GLU A 10 14.58 -14.74 -12.76
CA GLU A 10 13.70 -15.83 -12.29
C GLU A 10 12.52 -15.29 -11.44
N VAL A 11 12.46 -13.98 -11.22
CA VAL A 11 11.43 -13.36 -10.37
C VAL A 11 10.12 -13.20 -11.15
N ALA A 12 9.23 -14.17 -11.00
CA ALA A 12 7.84 -14.04 -11.46
C ALA A 12 7.08 -13.04 -10.57
N ARG A 13 6.46 -12.03 -11.19
CA ARG A 13 5.62 -11.03 -10.52
C ARG A 13 4.18 -11.20 -10.95
N THR A 14 3.27 -11.20 -10.00
CA THR A 14 1.83 -11.21 -10.26
C THR A 14 1.24 -9.84 -9.97
N TRP A 15 0.05 -9.59 -10.52
CA TRP A 15 -0.77 -8.44 -10.18
C TRP A 15 -1.87 -8.89 -9.23
N HIS A 16 -2.06 -8.14 -8.16
CA HIS A 16 -3.15 -8.34 -7.20
C HIS A 16 -4.06 -7.12 -7.22
N VAL A 17 -5.38 -7.33 -7.19
CA VAL A 17 -6.37 -6.29 -6.95
C VAL A 17 -7.01 -6.50 -5.58
N ILE A 18 -7.07 -5.42 -4.80
CA ILE A 18 -7.63 -5.43 -3.44
C ILE A 18 -8.69 -4.35 -3.37
N ASP A 19 -9.88 -4.78 -2.97
CA ASP A 19 -10.97 -3.87 -2.62
C ASP A 19 -10.78 -3.36 -1.19
N ALA A 20 -10.74 -2.04 -1.02
CA ALA A 20 -10.57 -1.40 0.28
C ALA A 20 -11.90 -1.16 1.03
N GLU A 21 -13.05 -1.48 0.42
CA GLU A 21 -14.37 -1.33 1.02
C GLU A 21 -14.52 -2.15 2.31
N ASP A 22 -14.93 -1.48 3.40
CA ASP A 22 -15.11 -2.05 4.74
C ASP A 22 -13.85 -2.71 5.35
N VAL A 23 -12.67 -2.36 4.85
CA VAL A 23 -11.39 -2.83 5.40
C VAL A 23 -10.76 -1.75 6.27
N VAL A 24 -10.24 -2.15 7.44
CA VAL A 24 -9.47 -1.24 8.31
C VAL A 24 -8.16 -0.83 7.65
N LEU A 25 -7.91 0.48 7.55
CA LEU A 25 -6.73 1.07 6.89
C LEU A 25 -5.40 0.41 7.27
N GLY A 26 -5.17 0.17 8.56
CA GLY A 26 -3.94 -0.44 9.05
C GLY A 26 -3.78 -1.91 8.64
N ARG A 27 -4.86 -2.70 8.66
CA ARG A 27 -4.86 -4.10 8.23
C ARG A 27 -4.66 -4.21 6.72
N LEU A 28 -5.35 -3.36 5.95
CA LEU A 28 -5.17 -3.24 4.51
C LEU A 28 -3.69 -2.96 4.18
N ALA A 29 -3.14 -1.90 4.76
CA ALA A 29 -1.78 -1.46 4.46
C ALA A 29 -0.71 -2.49 4.82
N SER A 30 -0.90 -3.24 5.91
CA SER A 30 0.06 -4.27 6.35
C SER A 30 0.13 -5.45 5.38
N ASN A 31 -1.02 -5.91 4.89
CA ASN A 31 -1.10 -6.98 3.89
C ASN A 31 -0.52 -6.51 2.54
N VAL A 32 -0.90 -5.30 2.10
CA VAL A 32 -0.36 -4.68 0.89
C VAL A 32 1.17 -4.57 0.95
N ALA A 33 1.73 -4.11 2.07
CA ALA A 33 3.19 -4.01 2.24
C ALA A 33 3.87 -5.38 2.18
N THR A 34 3.22 -6.44 2.68
CA THR A 34 3.72 -7.82 2.60
C THR A 34 3.77 -8.33 1.16
N LEU A 35 2.74 -8.03 0.35
CA LEU A 35 2.69 -8.36 -1.07
C LEU A 35 3.75 -7.58 -1.87
N LEU A 36 3.85 -6.26 -1.66
CA LEU A 36 4.83 -5.40 -2.32
C LEU A 36 6.29 -5.79 -2.03
N ARG A 37 6.55 -6.35 -0.84
CA ARG A 37 7.86 -6.88 -0.45
C ARG A 37 8.13 -8.29 -0.96
N GLY A 38 7.09 -9.07 -1.30
CA GLY A 38 7.22 -10.46 -1.71
C GLY A 38 7.37 -11.45 -0.56
N LYS A 39 7.09 -11.04 0.69
CA LYS A 39 7.24 -11.88 1.89
C LYS A 39 6.29 -13.09 1.93
N HIS A 40 5.25 -13.08 1.11
CA HIS A 40 4.33 -14.19 0.95
C HIS A 40 4.90 -15.31 0.06
N LYS A 41 6.01 -15.06 -0.68
CA LYS A 41 6.66 -16.05 -1.53
C LYS A 41 7.75 -16.79 -0.75
N PRO A 42 7.90 -18.11 -0.92
CA PRO A 42 8.97 -18.87 -0.29
C PRO A 42 10.37 -18.51 -0.84
N THR A 43 10.42 -17.88 -2.02
CA THR A 43 11.66 -17.41 -2.68
C THR A 43 12.13 -16.03 -2.21
N PHE A 44 11.56 -15.51 -1.11
CA PHE A 44 11.88 -14.18 -0.60
C PHE A 44 13.37 -14.05 -0.27
N ALA A 45 14.00 -13.01 -0.83
CA ALA A 45 15.33 -12.58 -0.46
C ALA A 45 15.32 -11.07 -0.17
N PRO A 46 15.93 -10.61 0.94
CA PRO A 46 15.83 -9.21 1.38
C PRO A 46 16.53 -8.21 0.46
N HIS A 47 17.49 -8.68 -0.35
CA HIS A 47 18.30 -7.86 -1.26
C HIS A 47 17.74 -7.80 -2.69
N VAL A 48 16.75 -8.64 -3.03
CA VAL A 48 16.14 -8.71 -4.36
C VAL A 48 14.68 -8.30 -4.29
N ASP A 49 14.20 -7.54 -5.28
CA ASP A 49 12.79 -7.18 -5.36
C ASP A 49 11.93 -8.32 -5.92
N THR A 50 11.43 -9.17 -5.03
CA THR A 50 10.57 -10.34 -5.33
C THR A 50 9.07 -10.07 -5.23
N GLY A 51 8.69 -8.85 -4.83
CA GLY A 51 7.30 -8.52 -4.57
C GLY A 51 6.47 -8.24 -5.81
N ASP A 52 5.17 -8.23 -5.60
CA ASP A 52 4.16 -8.14 -6.65
C ASP A 52 3.65 -6.71 -6.89
N PHE A 53 2.88 -6.56 -7.96
CA PHE A 53 2.09 -5.36 -8.20
C PHE A 53 0.79 -5.46 -7.40
N VAL A 54 0.41 -4.35 -6.78
CA VAL A 54 -0.82 -4.27 -5.99
C VAL A 54 -1.61 -3.06 -6.44
N VAL A 55 -2.85 -3.31 -6.86
CA VAL A 55 -3.84 -2.32 -7.20
C VAL A 55 -4.87 -2.28 -6.08
N ILE A 56 -5.08 -1.12 -5.49
CA ILE A 56 -6.14 -0.89 -4.50
C ILE A 56 -7.24 -0.08 -5.18
N VAL A 57 -8.48 -0.54 -5.06
CA VAL A 57 -9.70 0.15 -5.51
C VAL A 57 -10.58 0.50 -4.31
N ASN A 58 -11.56 1.40 -4.50
CA ASN A 58 -12.44 1.91 -3.43
C ASN A 58 -11.67 2.49 -2.23
N ALA A 59 -10.57 3.19 -2.49
CA ALA A 59 -9.69 3.72 -1.44
C ALA A 59 -10.38 4.77 -0.55
N ASP A 60 -11.44 5.41 -1.05
CA ASP A 60 -12.31 6.35 -0.35
C ASP A 60 -13.17 5.67 0.74
N LYS A 61 -13.51 4.39 0.55
CA LYS A 61 -14.35 3.60 1.47
C LYS A 61 -13.57 2.88 2.59
N VAL A 62 -12.28 3.17 2.74
CA VAL A 62 -11.47 2.55 3.79
C VAL A 62 -11.95 2.96 5.19
N VAL A 63 -11.95 2.02 6.12
CA VAL A 63 -12.43 2.28 7.49
C VAL A 63 -11.30 2.80 8.38
N LEU A 64 -11.55 3.98 8.97
CA LEU A 64 -10.80 4.53 10.08
C LEU A 64 -11.51 4.17 11.40
N THR A 65 -10.84 3.44 12.27
CA THR A 65 -11.40 2.99 13.57
C THR A 65 -11.28 4.08 14.64
N GLY A 66 -12.29 4.20 15.51
CA GLY A 66 -12.28 5.17 16.63
C GLY A 66 -12.22 6.62 16.15
N ASN A 67 -11.63 7.50 16.96
CA ASN A 67 -11.58 8.95 16.66
C ASN A 67 -10.41 9.32 15.74
N LYS A 68 -9.81 8.36 15.02
CA LYS A 68 -8.65 8.59 14.15
C LYS A 68 -8.96 9.50 12.98
N ARG A 69 -10.23 9.60 12.57
CA ARG A 69 -10.66 10.52 11.52
C ARG A 69 -10.24 11.96 11.84
N ASP A 70 -10.45 12.39 13.08
CA ASP A 70 -10.22 13.78 13.50
C ASP A 70 -8.90 13.95 14.26
N GLN A 71 -8.46 12.92 15.00
CA GLN A 71 -7.30 13.01 15.88
C GLN A 71 -5.98 12.61 15.20
N ALA A 72 -6.02 11.85 14.10
CA ALA A 72 -4.81 11.49 13.37
C ALA A 72 -4.52 12.54 12.29
N PHE A 73 -3.28 13.04 12.28
CA PHE A 73 -2.85 14.10 11.37
C PHE A 73 -1.72 13.64 10.45
N ALA A 74 -1.87 13.94 9.17
CA ALA A 74 -0.83 13.83 8.17
C ALA A 74 -0.03 15.14 8.12
N TYR A 75 1.15 15.14 8.73
CA TYR A 75 2.05 16.29 8.69
C TYR A 75 2.88 16.33 7.39
N ARG A 76 3.20 17.55 6.95
CA ARG A 76 4.20 17.88 5.92
C ARG A 76 4.86 19.21 6.28
N HIS A 77 6.15 19.33 6.05
CA HIS A 77 6.89 20.57 6.21
C HIS A 77 7.35 21.11 4.86
N SER A 78 7.33 22.43 4.65
CA SER A 78 7.81 23.07 3.42
C SER A 78 9.33 23.27 3.38
N GLY A 79 9.98 23.38 4.54
CA GLY A 79 11.39 23.71 4.70
C GLY A 79 11.65 25.14 5.22
N TYR A 80 10.65 26.01 5.16
CA TYR A 80 10.72 27.39 5.64
C TYR A 80 10.26 27.50 7.12
N PRO A 81 10.70 28.52 7.87
CA PRO A 81 10.19 28.81 9.21
C PRO A 81 8.65 28.94 9.21
N GLY A 82 7.98 28.30 10.17
CA GLY A 82 6.50 28.25 10.21
C GLY A 82 5.85 27.37 9.13
N GLY A 83 6.64 26.61 8.36
CA GLY A 83 6.19 25.82 7.21
C GLY A 83 5.49 24.49 7.52
N LEU A 84 5.11 24.23 8.78
CA LEU A 84 4.46 22.98 9.18
C LEU A 84 2.98 23.03 8.81
N ARG A 85 2.55 22.13 7.93
CA ARG A 85 1.14 21.92 7.59
C ARG A 85 0.67 20.57 8.13
N LYS A 86 -0.54 20.56 8.68
CA LYS A 86 -1.23 19.35 9.13
C LYS A 86 -2.57 19.25 8.42
N GLN A 87 -2.98 18.03 8.10
CA GLN A 87 -4.30 17.72 7.56
C GLN A 87 -4.82 16.50 8.33
N SER A 88 -6.09 16.50 8.75
CA SER A 88 -6.66 15.34 9.43
C SER A 88 -6.76 14.16 8.46
N PHE A 89 -6.83 12.94 8.99
CA PHE A 89 -7.01 11.75 8.16
C PHE A 89 -8.39 11.74 7.49
N GLY A 90 -9.42 12.28 8.15
CA GLY A 90 -10.74 12.49 7.56
C GLY A 90 -10.69 13.40 6.35
N ASP A 91 -10.14 14.61 6.51
CA ASP A 91 -10.02 15.57 5.40
C ASP A 91 -9.19 15.00 4.25
N LEU A 92 -8.14 14.24 4.57
CA LEU A 92 -7.30 13.63 3.54
C LEU A 92 -8.03 12.50 2.81
N LEU A 93 -8.85 11.71 3.52
CA LEU A 93 -9.67 10.67 2.92
C LEU A 93 -10.73 11.26 1.98
N ASP A 94 -11.36 12.36 2.39
CA ASP A 94 -12.42 13.00 1.60
C ASP A 94 -11.88 13.74 0.37
N THR A 95 -10.67 14.32 0.47
CA THR A 95 -10.10 15.12 -0.63
C THR A 95 -9.20 14.30 -1.56
N ARG A 96 -8.36 13.41 -1.01
CA ARG A 96 -7.31 12.67 -1.74
C ARG A 96 -7.06 11.31 -1.07
N PRO A 97 -8.03 10.38 -1.17
CA PRO A 97 -7.94 9.08 -0.52
C PRO A 97 -6.70 8.30 -0.97
N GLU A 98 -6.27 8.45 -2.23
CA GLU A 98 -5.10 7.74 -2.73
C GLU A 98 -3.84 8.12 -1.97
N ARG A 99 -3.69 9.40 -1.62
CA ARG A 99 -2.53 9.90 -0.87
C ARG A 99 -2.48 9.36 0.55
N LEU A 100 -3.64 9.17 1.19
CA LEU A 100 -3.69 8.60 2.53
C LEU A 100 -3.15 7.17 2.51
N LEU A 101 -3.69 6.31 1.65
CA LEU A 101 -3.27 4.92 1.54
C LEU A 101 -1.82 4.80 1.08
N GLU A 102 -1.41 5.56 0.06
CA GLU A 102 -0.03 5.58 -0.39
C GLU A 102 0.93 5.96 0.74
N LYS A 103 0.61 6.98 1.53
CA LYS A 103 1.46 7.44 2.63
C LYS A 103 1.59 6.36 3.70
N VAL A 104 0.50 5.70 4.06
CA VAL A 104 0.48 4.65 5.08
C VAL A 104 1.24 3.41 4.59
N VAL A 105 0.97 2.93 3.37
CA VAL A 105 1.64 1.75 2.80
C VAL A 105 3.13 2.01 2.60
N LYS A 106 3.52 3.14 1.97
CA LYS A 106 4.93 3.52 1.83
C LYS A 106 5.58 3.71 3.20
N GLY A 107 4.80 4.11 4.20
CA GLY A 107 5.15 4.12 5.62
C GLY A 107 5.71 2.78 6.12
N MET A 108 5.10 1.67 5.71
CA MET A 108 5.44 0.30 6.12
C MET A 108 6.56 -0.37 5.31
N LEU A 109 7.00 0.25 4.21
CA LEU A 109 8.11 -0.26 3.39
C LEU A 109 9.49 0.13 3.97
N PRO A 110 10.54 -0.68 3.68
CA PRO A 110 11.92 -0.34 4.06
C PRO A 110 12.35 1.03 3.52
N LYS A 111 12.99 1.86 4.34
CA LYS A 111 13.40 3.22 3.97
C LYS A 111 14.73 3.25 3.22
N ASN A 112 14.84 2.46 2.17
CA ASN A 112 16.03 2.34 1.33
C ASN A 112 15.67 2.43 -0.17
N LYS A 113 16.68 2.33 -1.04
CA LYS A 113 16.49 2.39 -2.50
C LYS A 113 15.52 1.30 -2.99
N LEU A 114 15.61 0.09 -2.44
CA LEU A 114 14.75 -1.04 -2.79
C LEU A 114 13.29 -0.78 -2.40
N GLY A 115 13.02 -0.31 -1.19
CA GLY A 115 11.66 0.01 -0.73
C GLY A 115 11.02 1.15 -1.52
N ARG A 116 11.81 2.13 -1.98
CA ARG A 116 11.32 3.15 -2.93
C ARG A 116 10.92 2.53 -4.27
N ALA A 117 11.66 1.56 -4.77
CA ALA A 117 11.30 0.83 -5.99
C ALA A 117 10.04 -0.02 -5.77
N GLN A 118 9.94 -0.72 -4.64
CA GLN A 118 8.76 -1.51 -4.26
C GLN A 118 7.50 -0.62 -4.19
N GLY A 119 7.61 0.56 -3.61
CA GLY A 119 6.51 1.52 -3.52
C GLY A 119 5.99 2.03 -4.86
N LYS A 120 6.74 1.89 -5.97
CA LYS A 120 6.26 2.25 -7.33
C LYS A 120 5.28 1.22 -7.90
N LYS A 121 5.30 -0.01 -7.38
CA LYS A 121 4.42 -1.12 -7.79
C LYS A 121 3.03 -1.04 -7.17
N LEU A 122 2.85 -0.16 -6.19
CA LEU A 122 1.56 0.19 -5.63
C LEU A 122 0.81 1.12 -6.60
N LYS A 123 -0.45 0.79 -6.88
CA LYS A 123 -1.43 1.64 -7.56
C LYS A 123 -2.65 1.77 -6.66
N VAL A 124 -3.12 2.99 -6.47
CA VAL A 124 -4.28 3.27 -5.61
C VAL A 124 -5.26 4.12 -6.40
N TYR A 125 -6.52 3.71 -6.40
CA TYR A 125 -7.62 4.39 -7.06
C TYR A 125 -8.71 4.67 -6.04
N ALA A 126 -9.27 5.88 -6.08
CA ALA A 126 -10.41 6.25 -5.25
C ALA A 126 -11.62 5.37 -5.61
N GLY A 127 -11.99 5.30 -6.89
CA GLY A 127 -13.15 4.54 -7.35
C GLY A 127 -12.92 3.03 -7.51
N PRO A 128 -13.96 2.31 -7.98
CA PRO A 128 -13.93 0.86 -8.18
C PRO A 128 -13.13 0.43 -9.41
N GLU A 129 -12.91 1.35 -10.36
CA GLU A 129 -12.27 1.04 -11.64
C GLU A 129 -10.76 1.31 -11.63
N HIS A 130 -10.04 0.51 -12.42
CA HIS A 130 -8.61 0.70 -12.68
C HIS A 130 -8.28 0.45 -14.16
N PRO A 131 -7.29 1.15 -14.75
CA PRO A 131 -6.91 0.99 -16.15
C PRO A 131 -6.08 -0.29 -16.43
N HIS A 132 -5.78 -1.10 -15.41
CA HIS A 132 -4.85 -2.22 -15.49
C HIS A 132 -5.48 -3.58 -15.87
N ALA A 133 -6.63 -3.58 -16.54
CA ALA A 133 -7.33 -4.82 -16.93
C ALA A 133 -6.46 -5.75 -17.81
N ALA A 134 -5.63 -5.20 -18.68
CA ALA A 134 -4.74 -5.97 -19.55
C ALA A 134 -3.70 -6.84 -18.80
N GLN A 135 -3.43 -6.52 -17.53
CA GLN A 135 -2.46 -7.23 -16.69
C GLN A 135 -3.07 -8.43 -15.95
N GLN A 136 -4.38 -8.67 -16.12
CA GLN A 136 -5.14 -9.74 -15.47
C GLN A 136 -4.88 -9.84 -13.96
N PRO A 137 -5.14 -8.75 -13.19
CA PRO A 137 -4.92 -8.76 -11.75
C PRO A 137 -5.81 -9.79 -11.07
N LYS A 138 -5.22 -10.56 -10.15
CA LYS A 138 -5.92 -11.56 -9.36
C LYS A 138 -6.58 -10.89 -8.15
N PRO A 139 -7.86 -11.15 -7.86
CA PRO A 139 -8.48 -10.70 -6.62
C PRO A 139 -7.73 -11.25 -5.40
N PHE A 140 -7.40 -10.37 -4.45
CA PHE A 140 -6.81 -10.75 -3.17
C PHE A 140 -7.70 -10.25 -2.04
N GLU A 141 -8.30 -11.19 -1.32
CA GLU A 141 -9.24 -10.87 -0.24
C GLU A 141 -8.50 -10.66 1.08
N ILE A 142 -8.93 -9.63 1.82
CA ILE A 142 -8.51 -9.36 3.19
C ILE A 142 -9.73 -9.51 4.08
N ALA A 143 -9.55 -10.08 5.27
CA ALA A 143 -10.63 -10.21 6.26
C ALA A 143 -11.34 -8.87 6.48
N LYS A 144 -12.60 -8.78 6.03
CA LYS A 144 -13.48 -7.62 6.19
C LYS A 144 -13.89 -7.47 7.66
N VAL A 145 -14.25 -6.27 8.08
CA VAL A 145 -14.83 -6.06 9.40
C VAL A 145 -16.26 -6.59 9.37
N SER A 146 -16.49 -7.80 9.87
CA SER A 146 -17.83 -8.23 10.25
C SER A 146 -18.29 -7.38 11.43
N ARG A 147 -19.26 -6.49 11.20
CA ARG A 147 -20.04 -5.88 12.28
C ARG A 147 -21.14 -6.83 12.72
#